data_AF-A0A965PI43-F1
#
_entry.id   AF-A0A965PI43-F1
#
_cell.length_a   1.000
_cell.length_b   1.000
_cell.length_c   1.000
_cell.angle_alpha   90.00
_cell.angle_beta   90.00
_cell.angle_gamma   90.00
#
_symmetry.space_group_name_H-M   'P 1'
#
loop_
_entity.id
_entity.type
_entity.pdbx_description
1 polymer ?
#
loop_
_entity_poly.entity_id
_entity_poly.type
_entity_poly.pdbx_seq_one_letter_code
_entity_poly.pdbx_strand_id
1 'polypeptide(L)' 'MTQLKAIAASWLRSSVAGALAVYMSGNQDPKALAMGLVAGIVPVLARWANPNDLSFGRQK' A
#
# COMPACT_ATOMS: atom_id res chain seq x y z
N MET A 1 9.51 5.79 -18.48
CA MET A 1 8.03 5.86 -18.28
C MET A 1 7.44 4.61 -17.61
N THR A 2 8.01 3.41 -17.77
CA THR A 2 7.44 2.14 -17.24
C THR A 2 7.57 1.97 -15.72
N GLN A 3 8.70 2.36 -15.13
CA GLN A 3 8.95 2.19 -13.69
C GLN A 3 8.01 3.03 -12.82
N LEU A 4 7.74 4.28 -13.19
CA LEU A 4 6.82 5.14 -12.44
C LEU A 4 5.40 4.56 -12.40
N LYS A 5 4.96 3.94 -13.50
CA LYS A 5 3.66 3.29 -13.61
C LYS A 5 3.60 1.99 -12.81
N ALA A 6 4.70 1.22 -12.77
CA ALA A 6 4.82 0.01 -11.96
C ALA A 6 4.84 0.31 -10.45
N ILE A 7 5.53 1.40 -10.06
CA ILE A 7 5.54 1.90 -8.69
C ILE A 7 4.14 2.40 -8.31
N ALA A 8 3.52 3.25 -9.13
CA ALA A 8 2.15 3.72 -8.86
C ALA A 8 1.15 2.56 -8.75
N ALA A 9 1.26 1.52 -9.60
CA ALA A 9 0.39 0.35 -9.55
C ALA A 9 0.59 -0.50 -8.28
N SER A 10 1.82 -0.62 -7.78
CA SER A 10 2.12 -1.37 -6.54
C SER A 10 1.65 -0.62 -5.29
N TRP A 11 1.75 0.71 -5.30
CA TRP A 11 1.19 1.58 -4.26
C TRP A 11 -0.34 1.55 -4.24
N LEU A 12 -0.98 1.70 -5.42
CA LEU A 12 -2.43 1.62 -5.56
C LEU A 12 -2.96 0.27 -5.05
N ARG A 13 -2.31 -0.85 -5.40
CA ARG A 13 -2.71 -2.18 -4.96
C ARG A 13 -2.67 -2.32 -3.43
N SER A 14 -1.64 -1.79 -2.76
CA SER A 14 -1.54 -1.84 -1.30
C SER A 14 -2.57 -0.94 -0.61
N SER A 15 -2.80 0.27 -1.13
CA SER A 15 -3.87 1.15 -0.64
C SER A 15 -5.23 0.48 -0.77
N VAL A 16 -5.55 -0.11 -1.93
CA VAL A 16 -6.81 -0.82 -2.17
C VAL A 16 -6.95 -2.02 -1.23
N ALA A 17 -5.87 -2.76 -0.95
CA ALA A 17 -5.90 -3.86 0.01
C ALA A 17 -6.21 -3.39 1.45
N GLY A 18 -5.66 -2.26 1.87
CA GLY A 18 -5.97 -1.65 3.17
C GLY A 18 -7.42 -1.17 3.27
N ALA A 19 -7.97 -0.60 2.19
CA ALA A 19 -9.38 -0.23 2.11
C ALA A 19 -10.30 -1.46 2.18
N LEU A 20 -9.94 -2.53 1.46
CA LEU A 20 -10.64 -3.81 1.48
C LEU A 20 -10.63 -4.44 2.87
N ALA A 21 -9.52 -4.36 3.60
CA ALA A 21 -9.43 -4.87 4.96
C ALA A 21 -10.40 -4.13 5.91
N VAL A 22 -10.51 -2.81 5.78
CA VAL A 22 -11.48 -2.03 6.57
C VAL A 22 -12.93 -2.32 6.15
N TYR A 23 -13.17 -2.52 4.85
CA TYR A 23 -14.48 -2.94 4.38
C TYR A 23 -14.88 -4.33 4.93
N MET A 24 -13.94 -5.29 4.90
CA MET A 24 -14.13 -6.65 5.42
C MET A 24 -14.27 -6.71 6.94
N SER A 25 -13.74 -5.72 7.69
CA SER A 25 -13.96 -5.66 9.14
C SER A 25 -15.38 -5.25 9.53
N GLY A 26 -16.26 -5.01 8.54
CA GLY A 26 -17.64 -4.60 8.74
C GLY A 26 -17.80 -3.10 8.99
N ASN A 27 -16.70 -2.34 8.93
CA ASN A 27 -16.72 -0.91 9.15
C ASN A 27 -17.00 -0.16 7.84
N GLN A 28 -18.26 0.23 7.63
CA GLN A 28 -18.71 0.96 6.44
C GLN A 28 -18.57 2.48 6.57
N ASP A 29 -17.97 2.97 7.66
CA ASP A 29 -17.70 4.39 7.83
C ASP A 29 -16.81 4.92 6.69
N PRO A 30 -17.27 5.93 5.92
CA PRO A 30 -16.50 6.50 4.81
C PRO A 30 -15.11 7.00 5.25
N LYS A 31 -15.05 7.51 6.48
CA LYS A 31 -13.81 7.97 7.11
C LYS A 31 -12.86 6.81 7.42
N ALA A 32 -13.39 5.68 7.87
CA ALA A 32 -12.57 4.50 8.15
C ALA A 32 -12.04 3.86 6.88
N LEU A 33 -12.85 3.79 5.82
CA LEU A 33 -12.41 3.33 4.49
C LEU A 33 -11.30 4.22 3.91
N ALA A 34 -11.45 5.54 4.03
CA ALA A 34 -10.40 6.48 3.65
C ALA A 34 -9.12 6.28 4.48
N MET A 35 -9.25 6.05 5.79
CA MET A 35 -8.12 5.70 6.65
C MET A 35 -7.51 4.34 6.29
N GLY A 36 -8.29 3.37 5.82
CA GLY A 36 -7.82 2.08 5.29
C GLY A 36 -6.97 2.23 4.03
N LEU A 37 -7.37 3.11 3.11
CA LEU A 37 -6.58 3.47 1.93
C LEU A 37 -5.23 4.06 2.32
N VAL A 38 -5.21 4.96 3.30
CA VAL A 38 -3.98 5.58 3.82
C VAL A 38 -3.15 4.58 4.62
N ALA A 39 -3.79 3.72 5.41
CA ALA A 39 -3.14 2.66 6.17
C ALA A 39 -2.49 1.62 5.24
N GLY A 40 -3.06 1.38 4.06
CA GLY A 40 -2.43 0.54 3.02
C GLY A 40 -1.14 1.12 2.45
N ILE A 41 -0.82 2.39 2.69
CA ILE A 41 0.48 3.01 2.35
C ILE A 41 1.54 2.70 3.41
N VAL A 42 1.14 2.49 4.67
CA VAL A 42 2.04 2.14 5.80
C VAL A 42 2.92 0.93 5.51
N PRO A 43 2.43 -0.22 5.00
CA PRO A 43 3.28 -1.36 4.67
C PRO A 43 4.25 -1.07 3.51
N VAL A 44 3.90 -0.16 2.59
CA VAL A 44 4.78 0.26 1.51
C VAL A 44 5.90 1.16 2.04
N LEU A 45 5.57 2.11 2.92
CA LEU A 45 6.55 2.93 3.62
C LEU A 45 7.45 2.08 4.53
N ALA A 46 6.89 1.10 5.24
CA ALA A 46 7.65 0.18 6.08
C ALA A 46 8.64 -0.66 5.25
N ARG A 47 8.24 -1.12 4.05
CA ARG A 47 9.15 -1.80 3.11
C ARG A 47 10.20 -0.86 2.54
N TRP A 48 9.84 0.37 2.21
CA TRP A 48 10.79 1.38 1.73
C TRP A 48 11.82 1.77 2.80
N ALA A 49 11.39 1.90 4.06
CA ALA A 49 12.25 2.18 5.21
C ALA A 49 13.10 0.97 5.62
N ASN A 50 12.80 -0.25 5.14
CA ASN A 50 13.60 -1.44 5.41
C ASN A 50 14.70 -1.60 4.35
N PRO A 51 15.97 -1.29 4.66
CA PRO A 51 17.07 -1.41 3.69
C PRO A 51 17.38 -2.86 3.30
N ASN A 52 16.84 -3.85 4.00
CA ASN A 52 17.06 -5.28 3.72
C ASN A 52 15.96 -5.92 2.86
N ASP A 53 14.89 -5.20 2.50
CA ASP A 53 13.85 -5.76 1.63
C ASP A 53 14.28 -5.68 0.15
N LEU A 54 15.05 -6.70 -0.28
CA LEU A 54 15.56 -6.90 -1.65
C LEU A 54 14.45 -6.93 -2.72
N SER A 55 13.18 -7.08 -2.32
CA SER A 55 12.02 -7.11 -3.22
C SER A 55 11.62 -5.71 -3.72
N PHE A 56 11.99 -4.64 -2.99
CA PHE A 56 11.70 -3.25 -3.36
C PHE A 56 12.93 -2.60 -4.01
N GLY A 57 13.18 -2.94 -5.27
CA GLY A 57 14.04 -2.15 -6.16
C GLY A 57 15.55 -2.17 -5.90
N ARG A 58 16.06 -2.95 -4.93
CA ARG A 58 17.50 -3.26 -4.84
C ARG A 58 17.76 -4.60 -5.49
N GLN A 59 17.84 -4.58 -6.82
CA GLN A 59 18.60 -5.61 -7.53
C GLN A 59 20.08 -5.39 -7.16
N LYS A 60 20.76 -6.48 -6.83
CA LYS A 60 22.20 -6.49 -6.55
C LYS A 60 22.98 -5.99 -7.76
#